data_AF-A0A7J6D4N7-F1
#
_entry.id   AF-A0A7J6D4N7-F1
#
_cell.length_a   1.000
_cell.length_b   1.000
_cell.length_c   1.000
_cell.angle_alpha   90.00
_cell.angle_beta   90.00
_cell.angle_gamma   90.00
#
_symmetry.space_group_name_H-M   'P 1'
#
loop_
_entity.id
_entity.type
_entity.pdbx_description
1 polymer ?
#
loop_
_entity_poly.entity_id
_entity_poly.type
_entity_poly.pdbx_seq_one_letter_code
_entity_poly.pdbx_strand_id
1 'polypeptide(L)'
;MFLLGGGLHCLDWVHLLSAAILWPQMGGKSPVAERAVQVWPVIMKYVDAVKQKKLPNPGTASYDTIEAAQADPFIIAKLQFFLAISRTFNPFLTKYQTDEPVLPFLVKDLSELLKKSLLRRF
;
A
#
# COMPACT_ATOMS: atom_id res chain seq x y z
N MET A 1 16.02 -31.04 -22.05
CA MET A 1 17.26 -31.77 -21.75
C MET A 1 18.16 -30.82 -20.99
N PHE A 2 18.38 -31.14 -19.70
CA PHE A 2 19.42 -30.68 -18.77
C PHE A 2 19.58 -29.18 -18.45
N LEU A 3 19.79 -28.72 -17.21
CA LEU A 3 19.60 -29.23 -15.84
C LEU A 3 19.86 -28.03 -14.89
N LEU A 4 19.12 -28.00 -13.77
CA LEU A 4 19.48 -27.53 -12.41
C LEU A 4 19.99 -26.10 -12.16
N GLY A 5 19.26 -25.39 -11.29
CA GLY A 5 19.82 -24.26 -10.54
C GLY A 5 18.81 -23.47 -9.71
N GLY A 6 18.27 -24.07 -8.63
CA GLY A 6 17.95 -23.40 -7.35
C GLY A 6 16.92 -22.26 -7.28
N GLY A 7 15.97 -22.41 -6.35
CA GLY A 7 15.43 -21.28 -5.58
C GLY A 7 13.94 -21.00 -5.75
N LEU A 8 13.18 -21.20 -4.67
CA LEU A 8 11.83 -20.68 -4.47
C LEU A 8 11.78 -19.16 -4.78
N HIS A 9 11.37 -18.75 -5.97
CA HIS A 9 11.25 -17.32 -6.29
C HIS A 9 10.37 -17.06 -7.52
N CYS A 10 9.12 -17.54 -7.58
CA CYS A 10 8.26 -17.17 -8.71
C CYS A 10 6.74 -17.37 -8.57
N LEU A 11 6.19 -17.56 -7.37
CA LEU A 11 4.73 -17.73 -7.21
C LEU A 11 4.01 -16.52 -6.58
N ASP A 12 4.71 -15.53 -6.05
CA ASP A 12 4.05 -14.32 -5.49
C ASP A 12 3.84 -13.19 -6.52
N TRP A 13 4.64 -13.12 -7.58
CA TRP A 13 4.55 -12.01 -8.53
C TRP A 13 3.31 -12.08 -9.42
N VAL A 14 2.86 -13.28 -9.82
CA VAL A 14 1.67 -13.43 -10.68
C VAL A 14 0.39 -13.11 -9.91
N HIS A 15 0.32 -13.43 -8.62
CA HIS A 15 -0.81 -13.05 -7.76
C HIS A 15 -0.81 -11.55 -7.42
N LEU A 16 0.37 -10.93 -7.22
CA LEU A 16 0.48 -9.49 -7.01
C LEU A 16 0.20 -8.68 -8.29
N LEU A 17 0.65 -9.14 -9.46
CA LEU A 17 0.31 -8.56 -10.76
C LEU A 17 -1.17 -8.75 -11.10
N SER A 18 -1.75 -9.92 -10.81
CA SER A 18 -3.19 -10.15 -10.98
C SER A 18 -4.02 -9.28 -10.04
N ALA A 19 -3.56 -9.08 -8.80
CA ALA A 19 -4.21 -8.17 -7.85
C ALA A 19 -4.13 -6.70 -8.28
N ALA A 20 -3.05 -6.28 -8.95
CA ALA A 20 -2.89 -4.94 -9.50
C ALA A 20 -3.70 -4.71 -10.79
N ILE A 21 -3.89 -5.74 -11.62
CA ILE A 21 -4.62 -5.67 -12.90
C ILE A 21 -6.15 -5.79 -12.68
N LEU A 22 -6.62 -6.62 -11.73
CA LEU A 22 -8.05 -6.70 -11.37
C LEU A 22 -8.50 -5.63 -10.36
N TRP A 23 -7.56 -4.90 -9.75
CA TRP A 23 -7.80 -3.86 -8.76
C TRP A 23 -8.86 -2.81 -9.13
N PRO A 24 -8.93 -2.33 -10.39
CA PRO A 24 -9.88 -1.29 -10.75
C PRO A 24 -11.33 -1.81 -10.88
N GLN A 25 -11.52 -3.12 -11.06
CA GLN A 25 -12.83 -3.72 -11.40
C GLN A 25 -13.68 -4.09 -10.17
N MET A 26 -13.14 -3.96 -8.94
CA MET A 26 -13.84 -4.25 -7.69
C MET A 26 -14.40 -3.00 -6.97
N GLY A 27 -14.78 -1.96 -7.72
CA GLY A 27 -15.82 -1.01 -7.30
C GLY A 27 -15.61 -0.15 -6.03
N GLY A 28 -14.44 -0.11 -5.39
CA GLY A 28 -14.23 0.84 -4.29
C GLY A 28 -12.92 0.77 -3.51
N LYS A 29 -12.35 1.98 -3.30
CA LYS A 29 -11.37 2.43 -2.29
C LYS A 29 -10.02 1.77 -2.28
N SER A 30 -8.94 2.50 -2.65
CA SER A 30 -7.51 2.14 -2.44
C SER A 30 -7.29 1.07 -1.35
N PRO A 31 -7.42 -0.22 -1.73
CA PRO A 31 -7.46 -1.28 -0.73
C PRO A 31 -6.11 -1.47 -0.03
N VAL A 32 -5.00 -0.96 -0.59
CA VAL A 32 -3.66 -1.04 0.03
C VAL A 32 -3.58 -0.20 1.31
N ALA A 33 -4.04 1.05 1.29
CA ALA A 33 -3.92 1.95 2.43
C ALA A 33 -4.79 1.51 3.62
N GLU A 34 -6.03 1.05 3.33
CA GLU A 34 -6.92 0.51 4.36
C GLU A 34 -6.39 -0.82 4.90
N ARG A 35 -5.87 -1.68 4.02
CA ARG A 35 -5.28 -2.97 4.42
C ARG A 35 -4.05 -2.78 5.29
N ALA A 36 -3.20 -1.79 5.00
CA ALA A 36 -2.01 -1.51 5.80
C ALA A 36 -2.37 -1.23 7.27
N VAL A 37 -3.41 -0.43 7.51
CA VAL A 37 -3.94 -0.17 8.86
C VAL A 37 -4.51 -1.44 9.49
N GLN A 38 -5.28 -2.23 8.74
CA GLN A 38 -5.93 -3.44 9.26
C GLN A 38 -4.93 -4.56 9.61
N VAL A 39 -3.87 -4.71 8.82
CA VAL A 39 -2.87 -5.78 8.96
C VAL A 39 -1.77 -5.41 9.95
N TRP A 40 -1.59 -4.13 10.25
CA TRP A 40 -0.56 -3.65 11.18
C TRP A 40 -0.53 -4.40 12.54
N PRO A 41 -1.66 -4.67 13.22
CA PRO A 41 -1.64 -5.42 14.48
C PRO A 41 -1.12 -6.87 14.34
N VAL A 42 -1.31 -7.49 13.17
CA VAL A 42 -0.80 -8.83 12.88
C VAL A 42 0.70 -8.78 12.63
N ILE A 43 1.17 -7.75 11.93
CA ILE A 43 2.60 -7.50 11.71
C ILE A 43 3.32 -7.30 13.04
N MET A 44 2.75 -6.51 13.95
CA MET A 44 3.32 -6.32 15.30
C MET A 44 3.50 -7.65 16.03
N LYS A 45 2.49 -8.53 16.02
CA LYS A 45 2.58 -9.86 16.64
C LYS A 45 3.71 -10.70 16.04
N TYR A 46 3.93 -10.60 14.73
CA TYR A 46 5.03 -11.29 14.06
C TYR A 46 6.39 -10.76 14.50
N VAL A 47 6.58 -9.44 14.52
CA VAL A 47 7.84 -8.82 14.99
C VAL A 47 8.10 -9.15 16.46
N ASP A 48 7.07 -9.12 17.30
CA ASP A 48 7.18 -9.49 18.71
C ASP A 48 7.59 -10.96 18.88
N ALA A 49 7.05 -11.87 18.05
CA ALA A 49 7.44 -13.28 18.07
C ALA A 49 8.89 -13.51 17.62
N VAL A 50 9.39 -12.74 16.66
CA VAL A 50 10.80 -12.76 16.24
C VAL A 50 11.70 -12.21 17.34
N LYS A 51 11.34 -11.08 17.95
CA LYS A 51 12.07 -10.48 19.09
C LYS A 51 12.13 -11.40 20.31
N GLN A 52 11.05 -12.16 20.57
CA GLN A 52 10.99 -13.18 21.62
C GLN A 52 11.73 -14.48 21.26
N LYS A 53 12.41 -14.53 20.10
CA LYS A 53 13.11 -15.73 19.58
C LYS A 53 12.21 -16.96 19.41
N LYS A 54 10.89 -16.76 19.31
CA LYS A 54 9.91 -17.82 19.00
C LYS A 54 9.93 -18.17 17.52
N LEU A 55 10.34 -17.23 16.68
CA LEU A 55 10.51 -17.38 15.23
C LEU A 55 11.92 -16.95 14.82
N PRO A 56 12.49 -17.57 13.78
CA PRO A 56 13.78 -17.13 13.23
C PRO A 56 13.65 -15.73 12.62
N ASN A 57 14.69 -14.91 12.77
CA ASN A 57 14.77 -13.62 12.09
C ASN A 57 14.97 -13.88 10.58
N PRO A 58 14.12 -13.35 9.70
CA PRO A 58 14.27 -13.52 8.25
C PRO A 58 15.52 -12.84 7.66
N GLY A 59 16.14 -11.87 8.36
CA GLY A 59 17.36 -11.20 7.92
C GLY A 59 17.21 -10.42 6.61
N THR A 60 16.00 -9.94 6.32
CA THR A 60 15.67 -9.22 5.08
C THR A 60 15.50 -7.74 5.35
N ALA A 61 15.88 -6.89 4.40
CA ALA A 61 15.70 -5.44 4.49
C ALA A 61 14.23 -5.01 4.72
N SER A 62 13.28 -5.81 4.22
CA SER A 62 11.84 -5.60 4.46
C SER A 62 11.47 -5.79 5.93
N TYR A 63 12.06 -6.78 6.60
CA TYR A 63 11.86 -6.98 8.04
C TYR A 63 12.47 -5.84 8.84
N ASP A 64 13.69 -5.42 8.52
CA ASP A 64 14.37 -4.31 9.21
C ASP A 64 13.54 -3.02 9.16
N THR A 65 12.92 -2.77 8.00
CA THR A 65 12.01 -1.62 7.81
C THR A 65 10.77 -1.71 8.72
N ILE A 66 10.18 -2.89 8.82
CA ILE A 66 9.00 -3.14 9.67
C ILE A 66 9.37 -3.02 11.15
N GLU A 67 10.52 -3.56 11.54
CA GLU A 67 11.03 -3.49 12.92
C GLU A 67 11.29 -2.04 13.34
N ALA A 68 11.93 -1.25 12.48
CA ALA A 68 12.13 0.19 12.69
C ALA A 68 10.79 0.94 12.78
N ALA A 69 9.83 0.60 11.92
CA ALA A 69 8.49 1.19 11.93
C ALA A 69 7.71 0.83 13.21
N GLN A 70 7.89 -0.37 13.76
CA GLN A 70 7.28 -0.76 15.04
C GLN A 70 7.85 0.03 16.22
N ALA A 71 9.13 0.43 16.14
CA ALA A 71 9.76 1.24 17.18
C ALA A 71 9.27 2.71 17.17
N ASP A 72 8.63 3.18 16.09
CA ASP A 72 8.08 4.52 15.98
C ASP A 72 6.70 4.63 16.68
N PRO A 73 6.54 5.43 17.75
CA PRO A 73 5.27 5.59 18.44
C PRO A 73 4.19 6.23 17.57
N PHE A 74 4.55 6.92 16.48
CA PHE A 74 3.63 7.62 15.59
C PHE A 74 3.26 6.83 14.33
N ILE A 75 3.68 5.56 14.21
CA ILE A 75 3.45 4.79 12.99
C ILE A 75 1.96 4.65 12.63
N ILE A 76 1.10 4.44 13.63
CA ILE A 76 -0.35 4.38 13.43
C ILE A 76 -0.88 5.72 12.91
N ALA A 77 -0.42 6.83 13.50
CA ALA A 77 -0.84 8.16 13.06
C ALA A 77 -0.39 8.45 11.62
N LYS A 78 0.83 8.05 11.24
CA LYS A 78 1.34 8.13 9.86
C LYS A 78 0.50 7.31 8.88
N LEU A 79 0.13 6.08 9.25
CA LEU A 79 -0.74 5.22 8.44
C LEU A 79 -2.15 5.81 8.29
N GLN A 80 -2.73 6.34 9.36
CA GLN A 80 -4.05 6.99 9.33
C GLN A 80 -4.05 8.27 8.50
N PHE A 81 -3.00 9.07 8.62
CA PHE A 81 -2.78 10.26 7.80
C PHE A 81 -2.68 9.91 6.31
N PHE A 82 -1.85 8.91 5.99
CA PHE A 82 -1.73 8.41 4.62
C PHE A 82 -3.07 7.89 4.09
N LEU A 83 -3.84 7.19 4.91
CA LEU A 83 -5.17 6.72 4.55
C LEU A 83 -6.14 7.88 4.28
N ALA A 84 -6.12 8.93 5.11
CA ALA A 84 -6.97 10.11 4.93
C ALA A 84 -6.65 10.85 3.61
N ILE A 85 -5.37 10.99 3.28
CA ILE A 85 -4.92 11.54 1.99
C ILE A 85 -5.38 10.62 0.84
N SER A 86 -5.10 9.32 0.93
CA SER A 86 -5.46 8.34 -0.10
C SER A 86 -6.95 8.35 -0.43
N ARG A 87 -7.81 8.44 0.60
CA ARG A 87 -9.27 8.56 0.44
C ARG A 87 -9.67 9.84 -0.30
N THR A 88 -8.93 10.93 -0.10
CA THR A 88 -9.21 12.21 -0.76
C THR A 88 -8.85 12.16 -2.24
N PHE A 89 -7.81 11.43 -2.62
CA PHE A 89 -7.42 11.22 -4.02
C PHE A 89 -8.29 10.21 -4.77
N ASN A 90 -8.99 9.31 -4.07
CA ASN A 90 -9.74 8.22 -4.69
C ASN A 90 -10.69 8.65 -5.84
N PRO A 91 -11.58 9.65 -5.70
CA PRO A 91 -12.48 10.05 -6.80
C PRO A 91 -11.72 10.61 -8.01
N PHE A 92 -10.59 11.29 -7.80
CA PHE A 92 -9.74 11.77 -8.88
C PHE A 92 -9.09 10.60 -9.62
N LEU A 93 -8.47 9.66 -8.89
CA LEU A 93 -7.83 8.50 -9.51
C LEU A 93 -8.84 7.66 -10.30
N THR A 94 -10.02 7.40 -9.74
CA THR A 94 -11.08 6.65 -10.45
C THR A 94 -11.53 7.35 -11.73
N LYS A 95 -11.60 8.69 -11.75
CA LYS A 95 -11.96 9.43 -12.97
C LYS A 95 -10.90 9.30 -14.07
N TYR A 96 -9.62 9.39 -13.70
CA TYR A 96 -8.50 9.44 -14.66
C TYR A 96 -7.89 8.07 -14.98
N GLN A 97 -8.31 7.00 -14.31
CA GLN A 97 -7.97 5.60 -14.63
C GLN A 97 -9.04 4.92 -15.49
N THR A 98 -9.60 5.66 -16.45
CA THR A 98 -10.58 5.16 -17.43
C THR A 98 -10.10 5.48 -18.84
N ASP A 99 -10.65 4.78 -19.84
CA ASP A 99 -10.35 5.04 -21.25
C ASP A 99 -11.11 6.27 -21.80
N GLU A 100 -11.91 6.95 -20.98
CA GLU A 100 -12.58 8.17 -21.40
C GLU A 100 -11.56 9.30 -21.63
N PRO A 101 -11.76 10.18 -22.63
CA PRO A 101 -10.83 11.26 -22.95
C PRO A 101 -10.93 12.44 -21.95
N VAL A 102 -10.74 12.17 -20.66
CA VAL A 102 -10.86 13.15 -19.57
C VAL A 102 -9.60 13.99 -19.38
N LEU A 103 -8.50 13.65 -20.08
CA LEU A 103 -7.19 14.31 -19.96
C LEU A 103 -7.21 15.84 -20.10
N PRO A 104 -8.04 16.46 -20.98
CA PRO A 104 -8.12 17.93 -21.07
C PRO A 104 -8.51 18.62 -19.75
N PHE A 105 -9.15 17.92 -18.82
CA PHE A 105 -9.58 18.45 -17.53
C PHE A 105 -8.59 18.18 -16.39
N LEU A 106 -7.51 17.43 -16.64
CA LEU A 106 -6.57 16.92 -15.63
C LEU A 106 -6.03 18.01 -14.73
N VAL A 107 -5.48 19.07 -15.33
CA VAL A 107 -4.83 20.16 -14.60
C VAL A 107 -5.83 20.91 -13.71
N LYS A 108 -7.04 21.14 -14.23
CA LYS A 108 -8.11 21.81 -13.50
C LYS A 108 -8.55 20.98 -12.29
N ASP A 109 -8.88 19.71 -12.52
CA ASP A 109 -9.38 18.83 -11.47
C ASP A 109 -8.33 18.55 -10.40
N LEU A 110 -7.06 18.40 -10.78
CA LEU A 110 -5.96 18.23 -9.84
C LEU A 110 -5.78 19.49 -8.98
N SER A 111 -5.83 20.67 -9.59
CA SER A 111 -5.76 21.95 -8.89
C SER A 111 -6.91 22.13 -7.90
N GLU A 112 -8.14 21.74 -8.30
CA GLU A 112 -9.31 21.79 -7.42
C GLU A 112 -9.21 20.79 -6.27
N LEU A 113 -8.76 19.56 -6.52
CA LEU A 113 -8.52 18.56 -5.48
C LEU A 113 -7.53 19.06 -4.42
N LEU A 114 -6.39 19.59 -4.87
CA LEU A 114 -5.36 20.13 -3.99
C LEU A 114 -5.87 21.32 -3.18
N LYS A 115 -6.45 22.34 -3.84
CA LYS A 115 -6.87 23.58 -3.18
C LYS A 115 -8.10 23.41 -2.29
N LYS A 116 -9.11 22.68 -2.74
CA LYS A 116 -10.41 22.60 -2.04
C LYS A 116 -10.47 21.48 -1.02
N SER A 117 -9.63 20.45 -1.15
CA SER A 117 -9.72 19.24 -0.31
C SER A 117 -8.48 19.02 0.55
N LEU A 118 -7.29 18.91 -0.05
CA LEU A 118 -6.06 18.54 0.68
C LEU A 118 -5.50 19.71 1.48
N LEU A 119 -5.17 20.80 0.80
CA LEU A 119 -4.55 21.97 1.41
C LEU A 119 -5.49 22.77 2.31
N ARG A 120 -6.80 22.50 2.28
CA ARG A 120 -7.76 23.11 3.21
C ARG A 120 -7.75 22.44 4.59
N ARG A 121 -7.32 21.19 4.67
CA ARG A 121 -7.32 20.40 5.92
C ARG A 121 -6.03 20.55 6.74
N PHE A 122 -5.03 21.22 6.17
CA PHE A 122 -3.72 21.51 6.77
C PHE A 122 -3.52 23.02 6.79
#